data_AF-A0A8J1V0B4-F1
#
_entry.id   AF-A0A8J1V0B4-F1
#
_cell.length_a   1.000
_cell.length_b   1.000
_cell.length_c   1.000
_cell.angle_alpha   90.00
_cell.angle_beta   90.00
_cell.angle_gamma   90.00
#
_symmetry.space_group_name_H-M   'P 1'
#
loop_
_entity.id
_entity.type
_entity.pdbx_description
1 polymer ?
#
loop_
_entity_poly.entity_id
_entity_poly.type
_entity_poly.pdbx_seq_one_letter_code
_entity_poly.pdbx_strand_id
1 'polypeptide(L)'
;MASPMDTHQPANSLDQSANQSWSSQFSGNIDYSPQQIPQTTSTTTTFTNSRVSNVNMNNNTMSSSSPLPQRQPFVIRPPAFIPPVQNEGGIMVRGPRMPNNSPMNIPSHTPQVHPVHQLSPQQQPSQEDLNRPPTIRDLINLQQHFDGMFQSHHASVEKYVNATIQPIQKKVVSLETQNELLKADVASLQVEVQDLRFACNHNAQYSRRSTIRILGIPETDSENCAEKVVKALIDNNVHPGMKTDDVEVAHRVGRANRPTAGANPKPRHIIGG
;
A
#
# COMPACT_ATOMS: atom_id res chain seq x y z
N MET A 1 63.95 -22.53 -6.20
CA MET A 1 62.94 -22.81 -7.25
C MET A 1 61.66 -22.12 -6.85
N ALA A 2 61.22 -21.20 -7.71
CA ALA A 2 59.90 -20.59 -7.89
C ALA A 2 59.08 -20.10 -6.67
N SER A 3 58.93 -18.77 -6.63
CA SER A 3 57.90 -17.99 -5.92
C SER A 3 56.48 -18.24 -6.48
N PRO A 4 55.43 -17.85 -5.74
CA PRO A 4 54.18 -17.42 -6.36
C PRO A 4 53.89 -15.93 -6.12
N MET A 5 53.39 -15.30 -7.18
CA MET A 5 53.07 -13.88 -7.34
C MET A 5 51.81 -13.48 -6.57
N ASP A 6 51.88 -12.34 -5.90
CA ASP A 6 50.74 -11.48 -5.57
C ASP A 6 50.28 -10.74 -6.83
N THR A 7 48.99 -10.81 -7.15
CA THR A 7 48.37 -9.93 -8.14
C THR A 7 46.90 -9.68 -7.80
N HIS A 8 46.62 -8.58 -7.12
CA HIS A 8 45.29 -7.99 -7.06
C HIS A 8 45.35 -6.53 -7.52
N GLN A 9 44.79 -6.27 -8.70
CA GLN A 9 44.44 -4.93 -9.16
C GLN A 9 43.03 -4.53 -8.67
N PRO A 10 42.78 -3.23 -8.47
CA PRO A 10 41.52 -2.71 -7.94
C PRO A 10 40.42 -2.56 -9.00
N ALA A 11 39.18 -2.70 -8.53
CA ALA A 11 37.96 -2.54 -9.31
C ALA A 11 37.65 -1.07 -9.65
N ASN A 12 37.12 -0.89 -10.86
CA ASN A 12 36.65 0.35 -11.45
C ASN A 12 35.66 1.13 -10.58
N SER A 13 35.95 2.42 -10.41
CA SER A 13 35.02 3.45 -9.97
C SER A 13 34.00 3.77 -11.07
N LEU A 14 32.72 3.49 -10.83
CA LEU A 14 31.63 3.89 -11.73
C LEU A 14 30.86 5.07 -11.12
N ASP A 15 31.06 6.21 -11.78
CA ASP A 15 30.22 7.39 -11.94
C ASP A 15 28.97 7.57 -11.04
N GLN A 16 29.02 8.57 -10.16
CA GLN A 16 27.85 9.20 -9.55
C GLN A 16 27.75 10.64 -10.05
N SER A 17 27.04 10.86 -11.15
CA SER A 17 26.72 12.23 -11.60
C SER A 17 25.50 12.31 -12.52
N ALA A 18 24.30 11.95 -12.05
CA ALA A 18 23.06 12.39 -12.72
C ALA A 18 21.83 12.25 -11.82
N ASN A 19 21.57 13.25 -10.97
CA ASN A 19 20.19 13.59 -10.61
C ASN A 19 20.14 15.01 -10.01
N GLN A 20 20.14 16.00 -10.90
CA GLN A 20 19.74 17.36 -10.55
C GLN A 20 18.66 17.84 -11.52
N SER A 21 17.59 18.37 -10.93
CA SER A 21 16.82 19.51 -11.42
C SER A 21 15.91 19.32 -12.65
N TRP A 22 14.70 18.78 -12.43
CA TRP A 22 13.49 19.17 -13.18
C TRP A 22 12.32 19.34 -12.21
N SER A 23 12.33 20.43 -11.42
CA SER A 23 11.15 20.87 -10.65
C SER A 23 11.12 22.38 -10.51
N SER A 24 10.94 23.07 -11.62
CA SER A 24 10.55 24.49 -11.63
C SER A 24 10.02 24.84 -13.02
N GLN A 25 8.69 24.76 -13.20
CA GLN A 25 7.89 25.54 -14.16
C GLN A 25 6.51 24.89 -14.30
N PHE A 26 5.60 25.13 -13.35
CA PHE A 26 4.15 25.16 -13.58
C PHE A 26 3.50 25.87 -12.39
N SER A 27 3.77 27.18 -12.27
CA SER A 27 2.98 28.06 -11.41
C SER A 27 1.82 28.60 -12.24
N GLY A 28 0.76 27.81 -12.38
CA GLY A 28 -0.53 28.28 -12.83
C GLY A 28 -1.34 28.74 -11.62
N ASN A 29 -1.55 30.05 -11.50
CA ASN A 29 -2.51 30.63 -10.55
C ASN A 29 -3.90 30.05 -10.82
N ILE A 30 -4.41 29.23 -9.91
CA ILE A 30 -5.84 28.89 -9.84
C ILE A 30 -6.42 29.76 -8.74
N ASP A 31 -7.23 30.73 -9.16
CA ASP A 31 -7.96 31.65 -8.30
C ASP A 31 -9.12 30.87 -7.64
N TYR A 32 -8.95 30.47 -6.38
CA TYR A 32 -10.00 29.83 -5.60
C TYR A 32 -10.87 30.90 -4.92
N SER A 33 -12.05 31.15 -5.48
CA SER A 33 -13.10 31.89 -4.79
C SER A 33 -13.84 30.94 -3.82
N PRO A 34 -13.83 31.18 -2.49
CA PRO A 34 -14.49 30.27 -1.55
C PRO A 34 -16.01 30.48 -1.58
N GLN A 35 -16.75 29.50 -2.11
CA GLN A 35 -18.19 29.40 -1.87
C GLN A 35 -18.45 28.97 -0.43
N GLN A 36 -19.29 29.74 0.26
CA GLN A 36 -19.71 29.52 1.63
C GLN A 36 -20.54 28.23 1.76
N ILE A 37 -20.13 27.37 2.69
CA ILE A 37 -20.88 26.18 3.09
C ILE A 37 -21.99 26.62 4.08
N PRO A 38 -23.24 26.15 3.93
CA PRO A 38 -24.30 26.40 4.92
C PRO A 38 -23.97 25.71 6.25
N GLN A 39 -24.05 26.46 7.35
CA GLN A 39 -23.96 25.92 8.71
C GLN A 39 -25.21 25.08 9.02
N THR A 40 -25.03 23.77 9.20
CA THR A 40 -26.06 22.93 9.81
C THR A 40 -25.91 22.98 11.32
N THR A 41 -26.91 23.53 12.00
CA THR A 41 -27.07 23.52 13.45
C THR A 41 -27.32 22.11 13.94
N SER A 42 -26.41 21.56 14.74
CA SER A 42 -26.65 20.36 15.55
C SER A 42 -26.52 20.67 17.04
N THR A 43 -27.52 20.18 17.74
CA THR A 43 -28.03 20.50 19.07
C THR A 43 -27.04 20.16 20.19
N THR A 44 -26.71 21.14 21.02
CA THR A 44 -26.05 20.96 22.32
C THR A 44 -26.96 20.16 23.24
N THR A 45 -26.54 18.96 23.64
CA THR A 45 -27.14 18.26 24.78
C THR A 45 -26.17 18.33 25.95
N THR A 46 -26.51 19.20 26.90
CA THR A 46 -25.82 19.39 28.18
C THR A 46 -26.02 18.15 29.06
N PHE A 47 -24.93 17.44 29.36
CA PHE A 47 -24.88 16.55 30.53
C PHE A 47 -23.98 17.18 31.59
N THR A 48 -24.63 17.75 32.60
CA THR A 48 -24.01 18.11 33.87
C THR A 48 -23.73 16.85 34.67
N ASN A 49 -22.49 16.64 35.09
CA ASN A 49 -22.22 15.89 36.32
C ASN A 49 -21.16 16.62 37.15
N SER A 50 -21.61 17.01 38.33
CA SER A 50 -20.86 17.68 39.37
C SER A 50 -20.00 16.71 40.18
N ARG A 51 -19.00 17.27 40.89
CA ARG A 51 -18.26 16.70 42.03
C ARG A 51 -17.26 15.61 41.63
N VAL A 52 -15.98 15.68 41.99
CA VAL A 52 -15.42 15.65 43.36
C VAL A 52 -13.93 16.06 43.35
N SER A 53 -13.53 16.83 44.37
CA SER A 53 -12.19 16.99 44.99
C SER A 53 -11.01 17.61 44.22
N ASN A 54 -10.71 18.86 44.59
CA ASN A 54 -9.37 19.43 44.61
C ASN A 54 -8.51 18.70 45.65
N VAL A 55 -7.50 17.95 45.19
CA VAL A 55 -6.36 17.54 46.02
C VAL A 55 -5.15 18.35 45.55
N ASN A 56 -4.78 19.29 46.41
CA ASN A 56 -3.55 20.07 46.34
C ASN A 56 -2.37 19.15 46.67
N MET A 57 -1.46 18.92 45.71
CA MET A 57 -0.19 18.25 45.98
C MET A 57 0.98 19.17 45.63
N ASN A 58 1.74 19.47 46.69
CA ASN A 58 3.00 20.19 46.70
C ASN A 58 4.03 19.55 45.74
N ASN A 59 4.67 20.40 44.94
CA ASN A 59 5.90 20.09 44.24
C ASN A 59 7.05 20.01 45.24
N ASN A 60 7.61 18.82 45.43
CA ASN A 60 8.93 18.66 46.05
C ASN A 60 9.88 18.01 45.03
N THR A 61 10.79 18.82 44.54
CA THR A 61 11.79 18.51 43.52
C THR A 61 12.93 17.73 44.17
N MET A 62 13.02 16.43 43.92
CA MET A 62 14.25 15.66 44.13
C MET A 62 14.70 15.02 42.82
N SER A 63 15.84 15.52 42.39
CA SER A 63 16.68 15.09 41.28
C SER A 63 17.27 13.69 41.53
N SER A 64 16.93 12.73 40.68
CA SER A 64 17.75 11.53 40.45
C SER A 64 17.68 11.15 38.97
N SER A 65 18.66 11.61 38.21
CA SER A 65 18.88 11.23 36.82
C SER A 65 19.45 9.81 36.76
N SER A 66 18.58 8.82 36.51
CA SER A 66 19.01 7.49 36.07
C SER A 66 19.16 7.49 34.54
N PRO A 67 20.25 6.94 33.98
CA PRO A 67 20.46 6.90 32.54
C PRO A 67 19.45 5.97 31.86
N LEU A 68 18.81 6.48 30.81
CA LEU A 68 17.92 5.72 29.93
C LEU A 68 18.67 4.55 29.28
N PRO A 69 18.08 3.34 29.21
CA PRO A 69 18.67 2.23 28.48
C PRO A 69 18.73 2.58 26.99
N GLN A 70 19.94 2.49 26.42
CA GLN A 70 20.17 2.65 24.98
C GLN A 70 19.28 1.67 24.22
N ARG A 71 18.33 2.21 23.44
CA ARG A 71 17.55 1.45 22.47
C ARG A 71 18.49 0.91 21.39
N GLN A 72 18.65 -0.41 21.37
CA GLN A 72 19.26 -1.12 20.25
C GLN A 72 18.46 -0.81 18.97
N PRO A 73 19.13 -0.58 17.82
CA PRO A 73 18.45 -0.36 16.55
C PRO A 73 17.64 -1.60 16.15
N PHE A 74 16.38 -1.40 15.80
CA PHE A 74 15.53 -2.45 15.25
C PHE A 74 16.10 -2.90 13.90
N VAL A 75 16.74 -4.07 13.88
CA VAL A 75 17.10 -4.74 12.63
C VAL A 75 15.81 -5.32 12.04
N ILE A 76 15.22 -4.60 11.10
CA ILE A 76 14.11 -5.11 10.27
C ILE A 76 14.69 -6.21 9.40
N ARG A 77 14.51 -7.47 9.80
CA ARG A 77 14.82 -8.60 8.93
C ARG A 77 13.80 -8.64 7.80
N PRO A 78 14.24 -8.76 6.53
CA PRO A 78 13.32 -8.97 5.43
C PRO A 78 12.54 -10.28 5.66
N PRO A 79 11.26 -10.33 5.25
CA PRO A 79 10.45 -11.55 5.38
C PRO A 79 11.14 -12.71 4.66
N ALA A 80 11.15 -13.88 5.31
CA ALA A 80 11.69 -15.10 4.73
C ALA A 80 10.97 -15.41 3.42
N PHE A 81 11.74 -15.67 2.35
CA PHE A 81 11.23 -16.17 1.09
C PHE A 81 10.61 -17.55 1.33
N ILE A 82 9.28 -17.63 1.28
CA ILE A 82 8.55 -18.89 1.33
C ILE A 82 8.52 -19.42 -0.10
N PRO A 83 9.20 -20.54 -0.41
CA PRO A 83 9.09 -21.14 -1.72
C PRO A 83 7.65 -21.62 -1.96
N PRO A 84 7.16 -21.54 -3.21
CA PRO A 84 5.81 -21.97 -3.54
C PRO A 84 5.63 -23.46 -3.24
N VAL A 85 4.62 -23.76 -2.44
CA VAL A 85 4.15 -25.13 -2.19
C VAL A 85 3.64 -25.71 -3.50
N GLN A 86 4.31 -26.73 -4.02
CA GLN A 86 3.83 -27.53 -5.15
C GLN A 86 2.62 -28.35 -4.68
N ASN A 87 1.42 -27.80 -4.89
CA ASN A 87 0.18 -28.54 -4.71
C ASN A 87 -0.09 -29.37 -5.98
N GLU A 88 0.29 -30.64 -5.93
CA GLU A 88 -0.18 -31.66 -6.87
C GLU A 88 -1.64 -32.02 -6.54
N GLY A 89 -2.58 -31.24 -7.07
CA GLY A 89 -4.01 -31.44 -6.79
C GLY A 89 -4.86 -30.35 -7.40
N GLY A 90 -4.83 -30.26 -8.73
CA GLY A 90 -5.46 -29.18 -9.51
C GLY A 90 -6.99 -29.22 -9.48
N ILE A 91 -7.58 -28.46 -8.56
CA ILE A 91 -8.88 -27.82 -8.81
C ILE A 91 -8.56 -26.46 -9.43
N MET A 92 -8.73 -26.36 -10.75
CA MET A 92 -8.58 -25.11 -11.48
C MET A 92 -9.70 -24.14 -11.08
N VAL A 93 -9.47 -23.40 -9.99
CA VAL A 93 -10.24 -22.19 -9.70
C VAL A 93 -9.86 -21.19 -10.77
N ARG A 94 -10.73 -21.06 -11.79
CA ARG A 94 -10.65 -20.02 -12.82
C ARG A 94 -10.56 -18.67 -12.09
N GLY A 95 -9.37 -18.09 -12.09
CA GLY A 95 -9.17 -16.72 -11.64
C GLY A 95 -10.09 -15.75 -12.39
N PRO A 96 -10.36 -14.56 -11.84
CA PRO A 96 -11.15 -13.55 -12.50
C PRO A 96 -10.60 -13.33 -13.89
N ARG A 97 -11.47 -13.61 -14.88
CA ARG A 97 -11.16 -13.49 -16.30
C ARG A 97 -10.77 -12.04 -16.54
N MET A 98 -9.47 -11.79 -16.73
CA MET A 98 -8.97 -10.49 -17.16
C MET A 98 -9.82 -10.06 -18.35
N PRO A 99 -10.37 -8.83 -18.37
CA PRO A 99 -11.06 -8.33 -19.53
C PRO A 99 -10.10 -8.48 -20.71
N ASN A 100 -10.60 -9.19 -21.72
CA ASN A 100 -9.91 -9.42 -22.97
C ASN A 100 -9.35 -8.07 -23.42
N ASN A 101 -8.02 -7.91 -23.44
CA ASN A 101 -7.36 -6.80 -24.09
C ASN A 101 -7.63 -6.97 -25.58
N SER A 102 -8.84 -6.59 -26.00
CA SER A 102 -9.12 -6.29 -27.39
C SER A 102 -8.01 -5.32 -27.81
N PRO A 103 -7.25 -5.65 -28.87
CA PRO A 103 -6.24 -4.73 -29.37
C PRO A 103 -6.93 -3.40 -29.55
N MET A 104 -6.35 -2.36 -28.93
CA MET A 104 -6.80 -1.00 -29.07
C MET A 104 -6.99 -0.78 -30.58
N ASN A 105 -8.25 -0.67 -31.02
CA ASN A 105 -8.58 -0.40 -32.40
C ASN A 105 -8.24 1.07 -32.60
N ILE A 106 -6.94 1.36 -32.70
CA ILE A 106 -6.43 2.62 -33.21
C ILE A 106 -7.03 2.68 -34.62
N PRO A 107 -7.94 3.63 -34.92
CA PRO A 107 -8.39 3.81 -36.28
C PRO A 107 -7.14 4.10 -37.09
N SER A 108 -6.68 3.13 -37.86
CA SER A 108 -5.72 3.35 -38.92
C SER A 108 -6.46 4.23 -39.91
N HIS A 109 -6.40 5.55 -39.69
CA HIS A 109 -6.57 6.51 -40.76
C HIS A 109 -5.35 6.35 -41.66
N THR A 110 -5.29 5.24 -42.38
CA THR A 110 -4.66 5.24 -43.70
C THR A 110 -5.42 6.32 -44.47
N PRO A 111 -4.75 7.38 -44.95
CA PRO A 111 -5.35 8.29 -45.90
C PRO A 111 -5.89 7.41 -47.02
N GLN A 112 -7.19 7.46 -47.27
CA GLN A 112 -7.76 6.80 -48.44
C GLN A 112 -7.08 7.45 -49.64
N VAL A 113 -6.09 6.76 -50.22
CA VAL A 113 -5.48 7.15 -51.48
C VAL A 113 -6.57 6.91 -52.51
N HIS A 114 -7.37 7.94 -52.76
CA HIS A 114 -8.30 7.93 -53.87
C HIS A 114 -7.50 7.63 -55.14
N PRO A 115 -8.04 6.80 -56.06
CA PRO A 115 -7.45 6.63 -57.38
C PRO A 115 -7.24 8.03 -57.95
N VAL A 116 -6.02 8.29 -58.44
CA VAL A 116 -5.74 9.45 -59.27
C VAL A 116 -6.67 9.33 -60.48
N HIS A 117 -7.84 9.96 -60.40
CA HIS A 117 -8.63 10.24 -61.58
C HIS A 117 -7.71 11.03 -62.48
N GLN A 118 -7.37 10.42 -63.62
CA GLN A 118 -6.78 11.09 -64.77
C GLN A 118 -7.44 12.44 -64.91
N LEU A 119 -6.70 13.48 -64.53
CA LEU A 119 -7.06 14.85 -64.84
C LEU A 119 -7.28 14.87 -66.35
N SER A 120 -8.50 15.22 -66.76
CA SER A 120 -8.75 15.73 -68.10
C SER A 120 -7.65 16.74 -68.44
N PRO A 121 -7.18 16.84 -69.71
CA PRO A 121 -6.06 17.71 -70.05
C PRO A 121 -6.39 19.15 -69.64
N GLN A 122 -5.91 19.52 -68.46
CA GLN A 122 -5.99 20.85 -67.92
C GLN A 122 -5.05 21.65 -68.80
N GLN A 123 -5.61 22.62 -69.52
CA GLN A 123 -4.86 23.53 -70.38
C GLN A 123 -3.63 24.01 -69.61
N GLN A 124 -2.44 23.61 -70.07
CA GLN A 124 -1.20 24.18 -69.57
C GLN A 124 -1.29 25.69 -69.83
N PRO A 125 -1.12 26.54 -68.81
CA PRO A 125 -1.13 27.99 -69.02
C PRO A 125 -0.07 28.30 -70.08
N SER A 126 -0.47 29.03 -71.11
CA SER A 126 0.44 29.46 -72.17
C SER A 126 1.60 30.24 -71.55
N GLN A 127 2.78 30.25 -72.18
CA GLN A 127 3.93 31.03 -71.67
C GLN A 127 3.63 32.54 -71.51
N GLU A 128 2.59 33.05 -72.17
CA GLU A 128 2.07 34.41 -71.96
C GLU A 128 1.41 34.60 -70.58
N ASP A 129 0.73 33.59 -70.04
CA ASP A 129 0.08 33.67 -68.73
C ASP A 129 1.09 33.64 -67.57
N LEU A 130 2.29 33.09 -67.78
CA LEU A 130 3.34 33.05 -66.75
C LEU A 130 4.02 34.41 -66.50
N ASN A 131 4.01 35.31 -67.48
CA ASN A 131 4.63 36.63 -67.38
C ASN A 131 3.63 37.76 -67.09
N ARG A 132 2.33 37.43 -66.98
CA ARG A 132 1.29 38.41 -66.67
C ARG A 132 1.31 38.72 -65.16
N PRO A 133 1.34 40.00 -64.76
CA PRO A 133 1.23 40.34 -63.35
C PRO A 133 -0.12 39.85 -62.78
N PRO A 134 -0.14 39.31 -61.56
CA PRO A 134 -1.35 38.77 -60.95
C PRO A 134 -2.42 39.86 -60.89
N THR A 135 -3.64 39.50 -61.28
CA THR A 135 -4.77 40.43 -61.19
C THR A 135 -5.29 40.49 -59.76
N ILE A 136 -6.04 41.55 -59.45
CA ILE A 136 -6.74 41.68 -58.16
C ILE A 136 -7.63 40.46 -57.89
N ARG A 137 -8.25 39.89 -58.93
CA ARG A 137 -9.11 38.71 -58.80
C ARG A 137 -8.32 37.45 -58.42
N ASP A 138 -7.11 37.30 -58.95
CA ASP A 138 -6.23 36.17 -58.61
C ASP A 138 -5.79 36.24 -57.15
N LEU A 139 -5.47 37.45 -56.67
CA LEU A 139 -5.14 37.69 -55.27
C LEU A 139 -6.33 37.42 -54.33
N ILE A 140 -7.55 37.80 -54.72
CA ILE A 140 -8.77 37.51 -53.95
C ILE A 140 -9.03 36.01 -53.88
N ASN A 141 -8.91 35.29 -55.00
CA ASN A 141 -9.12 33.84 -55.04
C ASN A 141 -8.08 33.11 -54.17
N LEU A 142 -6.83 33.55 -54.22
CA LEU A 142 -5.75 32.99 -53.41
C LEU A 142 -6.00 33.24 -51.92
N GLN A 143 -6.43 34.45 -51.55
CA GLN A 143 -6.80 34.78 -50.18
C GLN A 143 -7.93 33.88 -49.68
N GLN A 144 -9.02 33.75 -50.44
CA GLN A 144 -10.15 32.89 -50.10
C GLN A 144 -9.73 31.42 -49.96
N HIS A 145 -8.81 30.95 -50.80
CA HIS A 145 -8.28 29.59 -50.71
C HIS A 145 -7.51 29.36 -49.40
N PHE A 146 -6.61 30.28 -49.03
CA PHE A 146 -5.89 30.19 -47.76
C PHE A 146 -6.84 30.26 -46.57
N ASP A 147 -7.81 31.18 -46.58
CA ASP A 147 -8.80 31.29 -45.51
C ASP A 147 -9.61 29.99 -45.35
N GLY A 148 -10.00 29.35 -46.45
CA GLY A 148 -10.66 28.04 -46.44
C GLY A 148 -9.77 26.93 -45.87
N MET A 149 -8.48 26.90 -46.22
CA MET A 149 -7.53 25.94 -45.64
C MET A 149 -7.35 26.13 -44.14
N PHE A 150 -7.19 27.37 -43.68
CA PHE A 150 -7.04 27.69 -42.26
C PHE A 150 -8.29 27.30 -41.47
N GLN A 151 -9.49 27.58 -41.99
CA GLN A 151 -10.74 27.17 -41.35
C GLN A 151 -10.89 25.65 -41.26
N SER A 152 -10.56 24.93 -42.34
CA SER A 152 -10.60 23.45 -42.35
C SER A 152 -9.59 22.84 -41.37
N HIS A 153 -8.37 23.39 -41.31
CA HIS A 153 -7.36 22.95 -40.36
C HIS A 153 -7.79 23.24 -38.92
N HIS A 154 -8.31 24.44 -38.66
CA HIS A 154 -8.84 24.81 -37.34
C HIS A 154 -9.94 23.83 -36.89
N ALA A 155 -10.93 23.56 -37.74
CA ALA A 155 -12.00 22.61 -37.44
C ALA A 155 -11.48 21.19 -37.18
N SER A 156 -10.43 20.78 -37.89
CA SER A 156 -9.78 19.48 -37.68
C SER A 156 -9.05 19.40 -36.33
N VAL A 157 -8.34 20.46 -35.95
CA VAL A 157 -7.68 20.57 -34.65
C VAL A 157 -8.71 20.58 -33.52
N GLU A 158 -9.77 21.39 -33.64
CA GLU A 158 -10.85 21.45 -32.66
C GLU A 158 -11.53 20.08 -32.48
N LYS A 159 -11.81 19.40 -33.59
CA LYS A 159 -12.34 18.03 -33.55
C LYS A 159 -11.39 17.07 -32.83
N TYR A 160 -10.09 17.14 -33.11
CA TYR A 160 -9.10 16.29 -32.44
C TYR A 160 -9.05 16.57 -30.93
N VAL A 161 -8.95 17.84 -30.53
CA VAL A 161 -8.95 18.27 -29.12
C VAL A 161 -10.19 17.75 -28.40
N ASN A 162 -11.37 17.92 -28.99
CA ASN A 162 -12.64 17.49 -28.39
C ASN A 162 -12.79 15.96 -28.37
N ALA A 163 -12.31 15.26 -29.39
CA ALA A 163 -12.45 13.81 -29.49
C ALA A 163 -11.42 13.03 -28.65
N THR A 164 -10.25 13.61 -28.37
CA THR A 164 -9.15 12.89 -27.69
C THR A 164 -8.75 13.52 -26.37
N ILE A 165 -8.47 14.83 -26.34
CA ILE A 165 -7.93 15.49 -25.14
C ILE A 165 -9.00 15.58 -24.04
N GLN A 166 -10.22 15.98 -24.40
CA GLN A 166 -11.32 16.12 -23.43
C GLN A 166 -11.67 14.80 -22.71
N PRO A 167 -11.83 13.65 -23.39
CA PRO A 167 -12.04 12.37 -22.71
C PRO A 167 -10.87 11.96 -21.81
N ILE A 168 -9.63 12.21 -22.23
CA ILE A 168 -8.44 11.91 -21.41
C ILE A 168 -8.47 12.73 -20.12
N GLN A 169 -8.72 14.04 -20.22
CA GLN A 169 -8.82 14.92 -19.05
C GLN A 169 -9.90 14.45 -18.08
N LYS A 170 -11.10 14.11 -18.58
CA LYS A 170 -12.18 13.56 -17.75
C LYS A 170 -11.75 12.27 -17.05
N LYS A 171 -11.04 11.38 -17.76
CA LYS A 171 -10.55 10.13 -17.20
C LYS A 171 -9.49 10.37 -16.12
N VAL A 172 -8.57 11.30 -16.31
CA VAL A 172 -7.55 11.67 -15.31
C VAL A 172 -8.22 12.16 -14.03
N VAL A 173 -9.14 13.12 -14.13
CA VAL A 173 -9.88 13.63 -12.96
C VAL A 173 -10.66 12.52 -12.25
N SER A 174 -11.31 11.65 -13.02
CA SER A 174 -12.04 10.50 -12.46
C SER A 174 -11.11 9.53 -11.72
N LEU A 175 -9.93 9.24 -12.27
CA LEU A 175 -8.95 8.34 -11.65
C LEU A 175 -8.31 8.97 -10.40
N GLU A 176 -8.03 10.27 -10.43
CA GLU A 176 -7.55 11.01 -9.26
C GLU A 176 -8.56 10.96 -8.12
N THR A 177 -9.84 11.19 -8.43
CA THR A 177 -10.92 11.10 -7.45
C THR A 177 -11.01 9.69 -6.85
N GLN A 178 -10.96 8.64 -7.69
CA GLN A 178 -10.97 7.25 -7.21
C GLN A 178 -9.75 6.94 -6.35
N ASN A 179 -8.57 7.43 -6.70
CA ASN A 179 -7.36 7.23 -5.90
C ASN A 179 -7.47 7.89 -4.52
N GLU A 180 -8.04 9.09 -4.43
CA GLU A 180 -8.23 9.74 -3.13
C GLU A 180 -9.25 9.00 -2.26
N LEU A 181 -10.35 8.52 -2.84
CA LEU A 181 -11.32 7.68 -2.12
C LEU A 181 -10.67 6.38 -1.62
N LEU A 182 -9.91 5.70 -2.48
CA LEU A 182 -9.22 4.47 -2.09
C LEU A 182 -8.18 4.71 -0.99
N LYS A 183 -7.46 5.83 -1.01
CA LYS A 183 -6.54 6.20 0.08
C LYS A 183 -7.27 6.40 1.40
N ALA A 184 -8.42 7.07 1.38
CA ALA A 184 -9.25 7.27 2.56
C ALA A 184 -9.75 5.93 3.13
N ASP A 185 -10.23 5.03 2.27
CA ASP A 185 -10.66 3.68 2.67
C ASP A 185 -9.52 2.87 3.27
N VAL A 186 -8.34 2.89 2.64
CA VAL A 186 -7.14 2.20 3.16
C VAL A 186 -6.77 2.74 4.54
N ALA A 187 -6.79 4.06 4.74
CA ALA A 187 -6.51 4.66 6.03
C ALA A 187 -7.53 4.24 7.10
N SER A 188 -8.83 4.23 6.75
CA SER A 188 -9.90 3.79 7.64
C SER A 188 -9.74 2.32 8.05
N LEU A 189 -9.49 1.44 7.08
CA LEU A 189 -9.29 0.01 7.33
C LEU A 189 -8.04 -0.27 8.17
N GLN A 190 -6.99 0.52 8.01
CA GLN A 190 -5.78 0.39 8.85
C GLN A 190 -6.07 0.67 10.32
N VAL A 191 -6.87 1.70 10.61
CA VAL A 191 -7.32 2.01 11.97
C VAL A 191 -8.17 0.87 12.53
N GLU A 192 -9.15 0.38 11.77
CA GLU A 192 -10.00 -0.73 12.21
C GLU A 192 -9.20 -2.00 12.51
N VAL A 193 -8.25 -2.36 11.64
CA VAL A 193 -7.36 -3.51 11.86
C VAL A 193 -6.51 -3.32 13.12
N GLN A 194 -6.06 -2.10 13.40
CA GLN A 194 -5.29 -1.80 14.61
C GLN A 194 -6.16 -1.96 15.86
N ASP A 195 -7.39 -1.45 15.85
CA ASP A 195 -8.33 -1.55 16.96
C ASP A 195 -8.71 -3.01 17.22
N LEU A 196 -8.99 -3.78 16.17
CA LEU A 196 -9.27 -5.22 16.29
C LEU A 196 -8.08 -6.00 16.84
N ARG A 197 -6.85 -5.63 16.46
CA ARG A 197 -5.64 -6.25 17.04
C ARG A 197 -5.53 -5.94 18.53
N PHE A 198 -5.80 -4.71 18.94
CA PHE A 198 -5.79 -4.31 20.34
C PHE A 198 -6.86 -5.08 21.13
N ALA A 199 -8.10 -5.11 20.63
CA ALA A 199 -9.20 -5.83 21.24
C ALA A 199 -8.94 -7.35 21.34
N CYS A 200 -8.43 -7.98 20.28
CA CYS A 200 -8.05 -9.39 20.28
C CYS A 200 -6.97 -9.68 21.32
N ASN A 201 -5.93 -8.85 21.40
CA ASN A 201 -4.87 -9.00 22.37
C ASN A 201 -5.38 -8.83 23.81
N HIS A 202 -6.21 -7.82 24.05
CA HIS A 202 -6.86 -7.60 25.34
C HIS A 202 -7.70 -8.82 25.73
N ASN A 203 -8.57 -9.29 24.85
CA ASN A 203 -9.39 -10.47 25.10
C ASN A 203 -8.55 -11.72 25.38
N ALA A 204 -7.47 -11.95 24.61
CA ALA A 204 -6.55 -13.06 24.83
C ALA A 204 -5.78 -12.96 26.16
N GLN A 205 -5.49 -11.75 26.64
CA GLN A 205 -4.89 -11.55 27.96
C GLN A 205 -5.91 -11.82 29.07
N TYR A 206 -7.14 -11.33 28.91
CA TYR A 206 -8.21 -11.57 29.87
C TYR A 206 -8.54 -13.05 30.00
N SER A 207 -8.63 -13.77 28.88
CA SER A 207 -8.90 -15.21 28.88
C SER A 207 -7.79 -16.05 29.53
N ARG A 208 -6.57 -15.51 29.65
CA ARG A 208 -5.42 -16.18 30.27
C ARG A 208 -5.16 -15.75 31.71
N ARG A 209 -5.93 -14.80 32.25
CA ARG A 209 -5.67 -14.19 33.56
C ARG A 209 -5.84 -15.17 34.73
N SER A 210 -6.74 -16.14 34.61
CA SER A 210 -6.90 -17.24 35.57
C SER A 210 -5.94 -18.40 35.33
N THR A 211 -5.18 -18.40 34.23
CA THR A 211 -4.33 -19.53 33.85
C THR A 211 -2.86 -19.28 34.20
N ILE A 212 -2.20 -20.30 34.75
CA ILE A 212 -0.76 -20.33 34.97
C ILE A 212 -0.11 -21.40 34.12
N ARG A 213 1.15 -21.15 33.74
CA ARG A 213 1.97 -22.08 32.98
C ARG A 213 3.09 -22.62 33.86
N ILE A 214 3.09 -23.92 34.11
CA ILE A 214 4.11 -24.57 34.92
C ILE A 214 5.03 -25.40 34.02
N LEU A 215 6.33 -25.19 34.20
CA LEU A 215 7.40 -25.80 33.41
C LEU A 215 8.18 -26.82 34.25
N GLY A 216 8.78 -27.80 33.60
CA GLY A 216 9.75 -28.70 34.25
C GLY A 216 9.16 -29.82 35.11
N ILE A 217 7.83 -29.94 35.21
CA ILE A 217 7.17 -31.06 35.90
C ILE A 217 7.35 -32.34 35.07
N PRO A 218 7.98 -33.42 35.59
CA PRO A 218 8.13 -34.68 34.87
C PRO A 218 6.78 -35.27 34.43
N GLU A 219 6.71 -35.77 33.20
CA GLU A 219 5.55 -36.47 32.66
C GLU A 219 5.52 -37.91 33.18
N THR A 220 4.33 -38.39 33.53
CA THR A 220 4.09 -39.80 33.90
C THR A 220 2.87 -40.30 33.15
N ASP A 221 2.82 -41.59 32.86
CA ASP A 221 1.66 -42.19 32.21
C ASP A 221 0.42 -42.04 33.10
N SER A 222 -0.70 -41.65 32.49
CA SER A 222 -1.98 -41.41 33.20
C SER A 222 -1.88 -40.42 34.37
N GLU A 223 -1.10 -39.34 34.20
CA GLU A 223 -0.94 -38.32 35.25
C GLU A 223 -2.22 -37.51 35.54
N ASN A 224 -2.49 -37.25 36.82
CA ASN A 224 -3.42 -36.21 37.23
C ASN A 224 -2.70 -34.86 37.21
N CYS A 225 -2.99 -34.04 36.20
CA CYS A 225 -2.35 -32.73 36.04
C CYS A 225 -2.72 -31.74 37.16
N ALA A 226 -3.93 -31.82 37.70
CA ALA A 226 -4.38 -30.90 38.76
C ALA A 226 -3.61 -31.12 40.06
N GLU A 227 -3.43 -32.38 40.46
CA GLU A 227 -2.60 -32.74 41.62
C GLU A 227 -1.15 -32.28 41.45
N LYS A 228 -0.57 -32.43 40.25
CA LYS A 228 0.80 -31.96 39.97
C LYS A 228 0.92 -30.44 40.05
N VAL A 229 -0.10 -29.70 39.62
CA VAL A 229 -0.16 -28.22 39.75
C VAL A 229 -0.16 -27.82 41.22
N VAL A 230 -1.09 -28.37 42.01
CA VAL A 230 -1.22 -28.08 43.44
C VAL A 230 0.07 -28.41 44.18
N LYS A 231 0.60 -29.62 43.96
CA LYS A 231 1.86 -30.05 44.57
C LYS A 231 3.00 -29.09 44.21
N ALA A 232 3.15 -28.72 42.94
CA ALA A 232 4.19 -27.78 42.54
C ALA A 232 4.05 -26.40 43.20
N LEU A 233 2.83 -25.89 43.37
CA LEU A 233 2.60 -24.59 44.01
C LEU A 233 2.83 -24.62 45.53
N ILE A 234 2.50 -25.73 46.18
CA ILE A 234 2.77 -25.96 47.61
C ILE A 234 4.28 -26.15 47.84
N ASP A 235 4.93 -27.02 47.06
CA ASP A 235 6.36 -27.33 47.18
C ASP A 235 7.24 -26.07 46.98
N ASN A 236 6.79 -25.13 46.14
CA ASN A 236 7.47 -23.85 45.91
C ASN A 236 6.99 -22.71 46.82
N ASN A 237 6.13 -23.00 47.81
CA ASN A 237 5.59 -22.03 48.77
C ASN A 237 4.88 -20.82 48.10
N VAL A 238 4.30 -21.02 46.92
CA VAL A 238 3.57 -19.99 46.17
C VAL A 238 2.15 -19.86 46.71
N HIS A 239 1.49 -20.99 46.99
CA HIS A 239 0.15 -21.02 47.57
C HIS A 239 -0.05 -22.25 48.48
N PRO A 240 0.45 -22.23 49.73
CA PRO A 240 0.50 -23.40 50.60
C PRO A 240 -0.85 -24.03 50.96
N GLY A 241 -1.95 -23.27 50.86
CA GLY A 241 -3.31 -23.73 51.17
C GLY A 241 -4.13 -24.18 49.97
N MET A 242 -3.52 -24.31 48.78
CA MET A 242 -4.26 -24.66 47.57
C MET A 242 -4.71 -26.13 47.59
N LYS A 243 -5.92 -26.39 47.12
CA LYS A 243 -6.50 -27.73 46.98
C LYS A 243 -6.71 -28.07 45.51
N THR A 244 -6.88 -29.35 45.21
CA THR A 244 -7.17 -29.81 43.85
C THR A 244 -8.49 -29.28 43.33
N ASP A 245 -9.49 -29.10 44.21
CA ASP A 245 -10.80 -28.53 43.84
C ASP A 245 -10.73 -27.04 43.47
N ASP A 246 -9.64 -26.35 43.83
CA ASP A 246 -9.41 -24.95 43.44
C ASP A 246 -8.88 -24.84 41.99
N VAL A 247 -8.57 -25.96 41.34
CA VAL A 247 -8.10 -26.02 39.94
C VAL A 247 -9.27 -26.45 39.06
N GLU A 248 -9.74 -25.56 38.19
CA GLU A 248 -10.86 -25.84 37.28
C GLU A 248 -10.44 -26.77 36.15
N VAL A 249 -9.31 -26.47 35.50
CA VAL A 249 -8.79 -27.25 34.38
C VAL A 249 -7.27 -27.31 34.42
N ALA A 250 -6.71 -28.53 34.35
CA ALA A 250 -5.28 -28.73 34.20
C ALA A 250 -4.97 -29.78 33.13
N HIS A 251 -4.10 -29.43 32.18
CA HIS A 251 -3.65 -30.36 31.14
C HIS A 251 -2.27 -30.00 30.58
N ARG A 252 -1.59 -30.99 29.99
CA ARG A 252 -0.36 -30.78 29.22
C ARG A 252 -0.67 -30.12 27.89
N VAL A 253 0.12 -29.13 27.52
CA VAL A 253 -0.02 -28.45 26.23
C VAL A 253 1.13 -28.82 25.29
N GLY A 254 0.76 -29.14 24.05
CA GLY A 254 1.66 -29.55 22.98
C GLY A 254 1.69 -31.06 22.74
N ARG A 255 2.33 -31.45 21.63
CA ARG A 255 2.53 -32.85 21.27
C ARG A 255 3.57 -33.48 22.18
N ALA A 256 3.36 -34.73 22.58
CA ALA A 256 4.34 -35.49 23.34
C ALA A 256 5.67 -35.53 22.57
N ASN A 257 6.77 -35.19 23.26
CA ASN A 257 8.08 -35.20 22.65
C ASN A 257 8.48 -36.65 22.37
N ARG A 258 8.79 -36.95 21.10
CA ARG A 258 9.41 -38.23 20.76
C ARG A 258 10.84 -38.22 21.30
N PRO A 259 11.32 -39.29 21.94
CA PRO A 259 12.71 -39.36 22.35
C PRO A 259 13.61 -39.29 21.10
N THR A 260 14.41 -38.23 21.00
CA THR A 260 15.48 -38.14 20.02
C THR A 260 16.65 -38.99 20.54
N ALA A 261 17.31 -39.76 19.66
CA ALA A 261 18.41 -40.65 20.05
C ALA A 261 19.45 -39.89 20.90
N GLY A 262 19.58 -40.31 22.17
CA GLY A 262 20.56 -39.75 23.11
C GLY A 262 20.10 -38.56 23.97
N ALA A 263 18.84 -38.09 23.87
CA ALA A 263 18.34 -36.99 24.70
C ALA A 263 17.04 -37.37 25.44
N ASN A 264 16.99 -37.06 26.74
CA ASN A 264 15.75 -37.15 27.50
C ASN A 264 14.74 -36.12 26.97
N PRO A 265 13.52 -36.53 26.59
CA PRO A 265 12.52 -35.60 26.10
C PRO A 265 12.19 -34.57 27.18
N LYS A 266 12.26 -33.28 26.83
CA LYS A 266 11.89 -32.20 27.74
C LYS A 266 10.40 -32.37 28.12
N PRO A 267 10.03 -32.31 29.41
CA PRO A 267 8.62 -32.36 29.78
C PRO A 267 7.82 -31.20 29.16
N ARG A 268 6.63 -31.50 28.65
CA ARG A 268 5.64 -30.51 28.23
C ARG A 268 5.24 -29.64 29.42
N HIS A 269 4.70 -28.48 29.14
CA HIS A 269 4.20 -27.60 30.19
C HIS A 269 2.78 -27.98 30.56
N ILE A 270 2.41 -27.74 31.81
CA ILE A 270 1.02 -27.81 32.26
C ILE A 270 0.44 -26.39 32.21
N ILE A 271 -0.75 -26.25 31.64
CA ILE A 271 -1.60 -25.08 31.86
C ILE A 271 -2.62 -25.46 32.91
N GLY A 272 -2.63 -24.74 34.03
CA GLY A 272 -3.62 -24.87 35.10
C GLY A 272 -4.41 -23.57 35.19
N GLY A 273 -5.73 -23.65 35.18
CA GLY A 273 -6.65 -22.52 35.35
C GLY A 273 -7.68 -22.82 36.40
#